data_AF-A0AAV5UB56-F1
#
_entry.id   AF-A0AAV5UB56-F1
#
_cell.length_a   1.000
_cell.length_b   1.000
_cell.length_c   1.000
_cell.angle_alpha   90.00
_cell.angle_beta   90.00
_cell.angle_gamma   90.00
#
_symmetry.space_group_name_H-M   'P 1'
#
loop_
_entity.id
_entity.type
_entity.pdbx_description
1 polymer ?
#
loop_
_entity_poly.entity_id
_entity_poly.type
_entity_poly.pdbx_seq_one_letter_code
_entity_poly.pdbx_strand_id
1 'polypeptide(L)'
;SVSPLTLWQLEEGLLSKSEDGQPVATCVVSEEEGLVVTEQCPITPGFGPRSVACMSIWRGSLIIKRGCHSGQDVSLEDQCRKESCVSSDLSKPVNFCCCFGPLCNQKYAE
;
A
#
# COMPACT_ATOMS: atom_id res chain seq x y z
N SER A 1 -5.66 -16.74 -11.92
CA SER A 1 -5.70 -17.23 -10.54
C SER A 1 -5.33 -16.08 -9.62
N VAL A 2 -5.93 -16.02 -8.44
CA VAL A 2 -5.54 -15.04 -7.41
C VAL A 2 -4.18 -15.47 -6.85
N SER A 3 -3.28 -14.51 -6.61
CA SER A 3 -1.92 -14.81 -6.17
C SER A 3 -1.88 -15.28 -4.71
N PRO A 4 -0.88 -16.08 -4.27
CA PRO A 4 -0.75 -16.50 -2.87
C PRO A 4 -0.75 -15.32 -1.89
N LEU A 5 -0.04 -14.24 -2.22
CA LEU A 5 -0.03 -13.03 -1.39
C LEU A 5 -1.42 -12.41 -1.30
N THR A 6 -2.12 -12.29 -2.43
CA THR A 6 -3.48 -11.73 -2.47
C THR A 6 -4.46 -12.56 -1.62
N LEU A 7 -4.35 -13.89 -1.66
CA LEU A 7 -5.17 -14.79 -0.83
C LEU A 7 -4.93 -14.55 0.66
N TRP A 8 -3.66 -14.54 1.07
CA TRP A 8 -3.29 -14.25 2.46
C TRP A 8 -3.80 -12.88 2.91
N GLN A 9 -3.67 -11.84 2.07
CA GLN A 9 -4.18 -10.52 2.41
C GLN A 9 -5.70 -10.47 2.55
N LEU A 10 -6.46 -11.23 1.74
CA LEU A 10 -7.91 -11.32 1.87
C LEU A 10 -8.33 -12.07 3.14
N GLU A 11 -7.64 -13.15 3.48
CA GLU A 11 -7.89 -13.94 4.70
C GLU A 11 -7.63 -13.11 5.96
N GLU A 12 -6.58 -12.30 5.95
CA GLU A 12 -6.20 -11.43 7.05
C GLU A 12 -6.98 -10.10 7.09
N GLY A 13 -7.91 -9.86 6.15
CA GLY A 13 -8.68 -8.61 6.07
C GLY A 13 -7.86 -7.38 5.67
N LEU A 14 -6.68 -7.59 5.08
CA LEU A 14 -5.79 -6.53 4.59
C LEU A 14 -6.21 -5.98 3.22
N LEU A 15 -6.92 -6.80 2.44
CA LEU A 15 -7.64 -6.40 1.23
C LEU A 15 -9.14 -6.56 1.45
N SER A 16 -9.91 -5.77 0.71
CA SER A 16 -11.36 -5.91 0.58
C SER A 16 -11.71 -6.35 -0.84
N LYS A 17 -12.99 -6.61 -1.10
CA LYS A 17 -13.49 -6.81 -2.47
C LYS A 17 -14.27 -5.58 -2.90
N SER A 18 -14.04 -5.11 -4.13
CA SER A 18 -14.85 -4.09 -4.78
C SER A 18 -16.26 -4.61 -5.06
N GLU A 19 -17.15 -3.73 -5.53
CA GLU A 19 -18.51 -4.12 -5.97
C GLU A 19 -18.49 -5.21 -7.05
N ASP A 20 -17.51 -5.18 -7.95
CA ASP A 20 -17.29 -6.19 -8.99
C ASP A 20 -16.58 -7.47 -8.47
N GLY A 21 -16.35 -7.57 -7.16
CA GLY A 21 -15.72 -8.72 -6.52
C GLY A 21 -14.19 -8.78 -6.65
N GLN A 22 -13.55 -7.73 -7.18
CA GLN A 22 -12.10 -7.70 -7.35
C GLN A 22 -11.38 -7.35 -6.03
N PRO A 23 -10.25 -7.97 -5.69
CA PRO A 23 -9.46 -7.57 -4.54
C PRO A 23 -8.93 -6.14 -4.68
N VAL A 24 -9.17 -5.31 -3.67
CA VAL A 24 -8.73 -3.91 -3.62
C VAL A 24 -8.17 -3.54 -2.25
N ALA A 25 -7.08 -2.76 -2.24
CA ALA A 25 -6.59 -2.09 -1.05
C ALA A 25 -7.29 -0.75 -0.89
N THR A 26 -7.56 -0.33 0.35
CA THR A 26 -8.06 1.03 0.61
C THR A 26 -6.92 1.87 1.15
N CYS A 27 -6.47 2.87 0.39
CA CYS A 27 -5.27 3.65 0.70
C CYS A 27 -5.59 5.13 0.83
N VAL A 28 -4.86 5.84 1.69
CA VAL A 28 -4.89 7.31 1.72
C VAL A 28 -4.13 7.83 0.49
N VAL A 29 -4.69 8.82 -0.21
CA VAL A 29 -4.04 9.47 -1.37
C VAL A 29 -3.72 10.95 -1.11
N SER A 30 -4.51 11.61 -0.29
CA SER A 30 -4.23 12.97 0.20
C SER A 30 -4.85 13.20 1.57
N GLU A 31 -4.34 14.21 2.26
CA GLU A 31 -4.88 14.71 3.52
C GLU A 31 -4.77 16.22 3.48
N GLU A 32 -5.91 16.89 3.38
CA GLU A 32 -6.00 18.35 3.23
C GLU A 32 -7.00 18.88 4.26
N GLU A 33 -6.57 19.84 5.08
CA GLU A 33 -7.40 20.46 6.13
C GLU A 33 -8.10 19.46 7.08
N GLY A 34 -7.46 18.32 7.34
CA GLY A 34 -8.00 17.25 8.20
C GLY A 34 -9.00 16.32 7.50
N LEU A 35 -9.28 16.54 6.20
CA LEU A 35 -10.03 15.60 5.37
C LEU A 35 -9.07 14.56 4.80
N VAL A 36 -9.32 13.29 5.12
CA VAL A 36 -8.59 12.16 4.55
C VAL A 36 -9.29 11.70 3.28
N VAL A 37 -8.60 11.79 2.14
CA VAL A 37 -9.08 11.26 0.87
C VAL A 37 -8.51 9.87 0.65
N THR A 38 -9.38 8.93 0.34
CA THR A 38 -9.03 7.51 0.16
C THR A 38 -9.36 7.03 -1.24
N GLU A 39 -8.58 6.08 -1.74
CA GLU A 39 -8.80 5.41 -3.02
C GLU A 39 -8.86 3.88 -2.83
N GLN A 40 -9.74 3.22 -3.59
CA GLN A 40 -9.72 1.77 -3.75
C GLN A 40 -8.75 1.39 -4.86
N CYS A 41 -7.64 0.77 -4.48
CA CYS A 41 -6.54 0.39 -5.35
C CYS A 41 -6.72 -1.07 -5.83
N PRO A 42 -7.08 -1.32 -7.10
CA PRO A 42 -7.11 -2.67 -7.64
C PRO A 42 -5.69 -3.19 -7.90
N ILE A 43 -5.58 -4.52 -8.00
CA ILE A 43 -4.36 -5.17 -8.49
C ILE A 43 -4.19 -4.84 -9.97
N THR A 44 -3.06 -4.23 -10.33
CA THR A 44 -2.80 -3.89 -11.74
C THR A 44 -2.32 -5.10 -12.54
N PRO A 45 -2.80 -5.29 -13.79
CA PRO A 45 -2.33 -6.36 -14.67
C PRO A 45 -0.81 -6.28 -14.91
N GLY A 46 -0.18 -7.43 -15.12
CA GLY A 46 1.24 -7.51 -15.45
C GLY A 46 1.77 -8.94 -15.48
N PHE A 47 3.08 -9.10 -15.59
CA PHE A 47 3.74 -10.41 -15.64
C PHE A 47 3.83 -11.05 -14.25
N GLY A 48 3.44 -12.33 -14.17
CA GLY A 48 3.53 -13.17 -12.97
C GLY A 48 2.42 -12.92 -11.93
N PRO A 49 2.48 -13.60 -10.77
CA PRO A 49 1.62 -13.31 -9.62
C PRO A 49 1.87 -11.90 -9.08
N ARG A 50 0.78 -11.17 -8.80
CA ARG A 50 0.82 -9.75 -8.41
C ARG A 50 -0.20 -9.48 -7.32
N SER A 51 0.09 -8.45 -6.53
CA SER A 51 -0.85 -7.89 -5.56
C SER A 51 -0.68 -6.38 -5.45
N VAL A 52 -1.34 -5.78 -4.45
CA VAL A 52 -1.39 -4.35 -4.18
C VAL A 52 -1.22 -4.07 -2.68
N ALA A 53 -0.59 -2.94 -2.40
CA ALA A 53 -0.32 -2.37 -1.09
C ALA A 53 -0.60 -0.85 -1.12
N CYS A 54 -0.59 -0.22 0.04
CA CYS A 54 -0.55 1.24 0.14
C CYS A 54 0.90 1.72 0.27
N MET A 55 1.18 2.97 -0.09
CA MET A 55 2.50 3.57 0.06
C MET A 55 2.45 5.03 0.49
N SER A 56 3.58 5.49 1.04
CA SER A 56 3.87 6.88 1.34
C SER A 56 5.31 7.21 0.92
N ILE A 57 5.48 8.40 0.35
CA ILE A 57 6.76 8.99 -0.04
C ILE A 57 6.84 10.38 0.57
N TRP A 58 7.92 10.67 1.30
CA TRP A 58 8.08 11.95 1.99
C TRP A 58 9.54 12.40 2.10
N ARG A 59 9.75 13.68 2.41
CA ARG A 59 11.05 14.27 2.72
C ARG A 59 10.90 15.20 3.91
N GLY A 60 11.53 14.87 5.04
CA GLY A 60 11.31 15.59 6.29
C GLY A 60 9.82 15.55 6.67
N SER A 61 9.19 16.71 6.89
CA SER A 61 7.75 16.80 7.14
C SER A 61 6.88 16.88 5.87
N LEU A 62 7.49 16.99 4.69
CA LEU A 62 6.76 17.16 3.43
C LEU A 62 6.34 15.79 2.86
N ILE A 63 5.04 15.53 2.82
CA ILE A 63 4.48 14.44 2.01
C ILE A 63 4.63 14.80 0.53
N ILE A 64 5.29 13.92 -0.23
CA ILE A 64 5.45 14.04 -1.68
C ILE A 64 4.32 13.29 -2.38
N LYS A 65 4.00 12.08 -1.91
CA LYS A 65 2.95 11.25 -2.50
C LYS A 65 2.44 10.21 -1.50
N ARG A 66 1.15 9.91 -1.56
CA ARG A 66 0.54 8.72 -0.99
C ARG A 66 -0.28 8.00 -2.06
N GLY A 67 -0.59 6.72 -1.85
CA GLY A 67 -1.56 6.01 -2.66
C GLY A 67 -1.24 4.54 -2.88
N CYS A 68 -1.58 4.05 -4.06
CA CYS A 68 -1.46 2.64 -4.42
C CYS A 68 -0.02 2.25 -4.76
N HIS A 69 0.38 1.04 -4.36
CA HIS A 69 1.62 0.38 -4.77
C HIS A 69 1.32 -1.05 -5.21
N SER A 70 1.23 -1.26 -6.53
CA SER A 70 0.99 -2.59 -7.13
C SER A 70 2.29 -3.16 -7.70
N GLY A 71 2.52 -4.44 -7.47
CA GLY A 71 3.81 -5.08 -7.75
C GLY A 71 3.70 -6.60 -7.88
N GLN A 72 4.82 -7.25 -8.18
CA GLN A 72 4.93 -8.70 -8.09
C GLN A 72 4.92 -9.13 -6.62
N ASP A 73 4.30 -10.27 -6.31
CA ASP A 73 4.17 -10.78 -4.93
C ASP A 73 5.51 -10.75 -4.18
N VAL A 74 6.54 -11.36 -4.77
CA VAL A 74 7.88 -11.45 -4.18
C VAL A 74 8.50 -10.10 -3.84
N SER A 75 8.23 -9.07 -4.63
CA SER A 75 8.74 -7.72 -4.37
C SER A 75 7.97 -7.04 -3.25
N LEU A 76 6.65 -7.24 -3.20
CA LEU A 76 5.80 -6.66 -2.17
C LEU A 76 6.02 -7.32 -0.81
N GLU A 77 6.23 -8.63 -0.76
CA GLU A 77 6.55 -9.37 0.47
C GLU A 77 7.87 -8.90 1.10
N ASP A 78 8.87 -8.60 0.26
CA ASP A 78 10.18 -8.11 0.72
C ASP A 78 10.12 -6.65 1.21
N GLN A 79 9.36 -5.80 0.52
CA GLN A 79 9.38 -4.34 0.74
C GLN A 79 8.29 -3.84 1.71
N CYS A 80 7.12 -4.47 1.72
CA CYS A 80 5.95 -3.95 2.42
C CYS A 80 5.74 -4.62 3.77
N ARG A 81 5.32 -3.84 4.76
CA ARG A 81 5.05 -4.34 6.11
C ARG A 81 3.56 -4.49 6.35
N LYS A 82 3.18 -5.46 7.18
CA LYS A 82 1.79 -5.58 7.64
C LYS A 82 1.46 -4.38 8.55
N GLU A 83 0.40 -3.65 8.22
CA GLU A 83 -0.28 -2.61 9.01
C GLU A 83 0.57 -1.40 9.45
N SER A 84 1.83 -1.32 9.04
CA SER A 84 2.75 -0.24 9.41
C SER A 84 3.50 0.25 8.18
N CYS A 85 3.60 1.57 8.02
CA CYS A 85 4.37 2.18 6.94
C CYS A 85 5.64 2.81 7.52
N VAL A 86 6.73 2.05 7.53
CA VAL A 86 8.02 2.47 8.09
C VAL A 86 9.08 2.44 7.00
N SER A 87 9.88 3.50 6.88
CA SER A 87 10.96 3.51 5.90
C SER A 87 12.11 2.61 6.36
N SER A 88 12.62 1.77 5.46
CA SER A 88 13.70 0.85 5.79
C SER A 88 15.10 1.45 5.57
N ASP A 89 15.22 2.56 4.84
CA ASP A 89 16.50 3.17 4.45
C ASP A 89 16.55 4.66 4.80
N LEU A 90 16.98 4.94 6.03
CA LEU A 90 17.13 6.29 6.59
C LEU A 90 18.33 7.07 5.99
N SER A 91 19.15 6.42 5.15
CA SER A 91 20.25 7.11 4.48
C SER A 91 19.79 7.95 3.29
N LYS A 92 18.54 7.77 2.84
CA LYS A 92 18.01 8.42 1.65
C LYS A 92 17.41 9.80 1.97
N PRO A 93 17.58 10.78 1.07
CA PRO A 93 16.96 12.10 1.21
C PRO A 93 15.44 12.10 0.95
N VAL A 94 14.89 10.96 0.55
CA VAL A 94 13.47 10.73 0.32
C VAL A 94 13.15 9.39 0.95
N ASN A 95 12.24 9.41 1.92
CA ASN A 95 11.77 8.23 2.58
C ASN A 95 10.63 7.61 1.77
N PHE A 96 10.61 6.28 1.76
CA PHE A 96 9.57 5.46 1.15
C PHE A 96 9.18 4.35 2.11
N CYS A 97 7.89 4.07 2.20
CA CYS A 97 7.37 2.86 2.80
C CYS A 97 6.18 2.34 1.98
N CYS A 98 5.95 1.04 2.07
CA CYS A 98 4.70 0.43 1.67
C CYS A 98 4.18 -0.51 2.75
N CYS A 99 2.87 -0.70 2.77
CA CYS A 99 2.21 -1.47 3.81
C CYS A 99 0.95 -2.17 3.31
N PHE A 100 0.63 -3.29 3.95
CA PHE A 100 -0.62 -4.02 3.73
C PHE A 100 -1.63 -3.64 4.82
N GLY A 101 -2.88 -3.43 4.43
CA GLY A 101 -3.98 -3.17 5.34
C GLY A 101 -4.73 -1.86 5.05
N PRO A 102 -5.97 -1.73 5.55
CA PRO A 102 -6.79 -0.55 5.30
C PRO A 102 -6.14 0.70 5.87
N LEU A 103 -5.95 1.72 5.03
CA LEU A 103 -5.43 3.05 5.42
C LEU A 103 -4.07 3.01 6.12
N CYS A 104 -3.30 1.91 5.98
CA CYS A 104 -2.06 1.72 6.74
C CYS A 104 -1.00 2.79 6.43
N ASN A 105 -1.11 3.47 5.28
CA ASN A 105 -0.21 4.53 4.86
C ASN A 105 -0.59 5.93 5.39
N GLN A 106 -1.67 6.05 6.17
CA GLN A 106 -2.05 7.31 6.83
C GLN A 106 -0.95 7.77 7.78
N LYS A 107 -0.45 6.85 8.60
CA LYS A 107 0.70 7.07 9.49
C LYS A 107 1.94 6.51 8.81
N TYR A 108 3.02 7.28 8.85
CA TYR A 108 4.30 6.89 8.31
C TYR A 108 5.40 7.28 9.29
N ALA A 109 6.47 6.51 9.32
CA ALA A 109 7.59 6.71 10.23
C ALA A 109 8.93 6.37 9.57
N GLU A 110 9.97 6.91 10.18
CA GLU A 110 11.36 6.49 10.02
C GLU A 110 11.64 5.23 10.86
#